data_AF-A0A261AV86-F1
#
_entry.id   AF-A0A261AV86-F1
#
_cell.length_a   1.000
_cell.length_b   1.000
_cell.length_c   1.000
_cell.angle_alpha   90.00
_cell.angle_beta   90.00
_cell.angle_gamma   90.00
#
_symmetry.space_group_name_H-M   'P 1'
#
loop_
_entity.id
_entity.type
_entity.pdbx_description
1 polymer ?
#
loop_
_entity_poly.entity_id
_entity_poly.type
_entity_poly.pdbx_seq_one_letter_code
_entity_poly.pdbx_strand_id
1 'polypeptide(L)'
;MLPNPSFPLLKLPLVVLRRICANWIPIDLLLLSNVSKRTMMRVRSVIPRKRFKLKVLFWMNSRAFVLDGTEEHVIEIQFEQRNRIDWEDDKYFWNFIFEDISIRNIIWMFDYVSYVLNTEIHRLSMSADQCSGNVLRILSWLNHRQKSIDDVNIDFNTKEDIADIISLCKNMNIKECLNIANFSKSHMGKKLNPKFEMDNLWLHAYNLDQWITLDNIMDFNCIHIDLKSFSFTSSDMNRYLKAWINGCNFRMKYLSLDLRPLDHKILTDGIEVEEVNASIVRSYRIPILRGPCVFEGGTDILSKDGRRATFQQIIDRDYLDSDRRFSFKMVAWPEDGQ
;
A
#
# COMPACT_ATOMS: atom_id res chain seq x y z
N MET A 1 -27.77 23.66 47.25
CA MET A 1 -26.71 23.95 46.26
C MET A 1 -27.35 24.60 45.05
N LEU A 2 -26.99 25.83 44.69
CA LEU A 2 -27.44 26.44 43.44
C LEU A 2 -26.85 25.63 42.27
N PRO A 3 -27.63 25.26 41.24
CA PRO A 3 -27.10 24.55 40.09
C PRO A 3 -26.06 25.45 39.41
N ASN A 4 -24.86 24.91 39.20
CA ASN A 4 -23.81 25.59 38.44
C ASN A 4 -24.37 25.93 37.05
N PRO A 5 -24.36 27.19 36.60
CA PRO A 5 -24.93 27.54 35.31
C PRO A 5 -24.20 26.78 34.20
N SER A 6 -24.95 26.05 33.37
CA SER A 6 -24.38 25.25 32.29
C SER A 6 -23.82 26.16 31.20
N PHE A 7 -22.56 25.95 30.82
CA PHE A 7 -21.93 26.69 29.72
C PHE A 7 -22.56 26.28 28.38
N PRO A 8 -23.20 27.19 27.63
CA PRO A 8 -23.97 26.83 26.45
C PRO A 8 -23.06 26.70 25.22
N LEU A 9 -22.16 25.72 25.22
CA LEU A 9 -21.14 25.47 24.18
C LEU A 9 -21.71 25.56 22.75
N LEU A 10 -22.88 24.96 22.51
CA LEU A 10 -23.52 24.91 21.19
C LEU A 10 -24.21 26.21 20.76
N LYS A 11 -24.29 27.21 21.64
CA LYS A 11 -24.81 28.55 21.33
C LYS A 11 -23.69 29.55 21.01
N LEU A 12 -22.42 29.14 21.13
CA LEU A 12 -21.30 30.01 20.77
C LEU A 12 -21.31 30.37 19.28
N PRO A 13 -20.81 31.56 18.91
CA PRO A 13 -20.55 31.90 17.52
C PRO A 13 -19.65 30.85 16.86
N LEU A 14 -19.90 30.54 15.59
CA LEU A 14 -19.20 29.47 14.88
C LEU A 14 -17.67 29.64 14.89
N VAL A 15 -17.18 30.88 14.80
CA VAL A 15 -15.75 31.21 14.84
C VAL A 15 -15.13 30.87 16.20
N VAL A 16 -15.85 31.15 17.29
CA VAL A 16 -15.39 30.84 18.66
C VAL A 16 -15.38 29.33 18.86
N LEU A 17 -16.47 28.65 18.50
CA LEU A 17 -16.56 27.19 18.60
C LEU A 17 -15.47 26.50 17.78
N ARG A 18 -15.16 27.01 16.58
CA ARG A 18 -14.06 26.51 15.75
C ARG A 18 -12.70 26.65 16.40
N ARG A 19 -12.42 27.79 17.05
CA ARG A 19 -11.17 27.97 17.79
C ARG A 19 -11.10 27.02 18.99
N ILE A 20 -12.20 26.79 19.70
CA ILE A 20 -12.22 25.83 20.81
C ILE A 20 -11.94 24.42 20.29
N CYS A 21 -12.70 23.94 19.30
CA CYS A 21 -12.52 22.59 18.74
C CYS A 21 -11.16 22.39 18.05
N ALA A 22 -10.51 23.46 17.59
CA ALA A 22 -9.15 23.39 17.03
C ALA A 22 -8.11 22.96 18.08
N ASN A 23 -8.38 23.14 19.37
CA ASN A 23 -7.50 22.74 20.47
C ASN A 23 -7.84 21.36 21.04
N TRP A 24 -8.87 20.68 20.52
CA TRP A 24 -9.24 19.34 20.97
C TRP A 24 -8.66 18.27 20.05
N ILE A 25 -8.21 17.20 20.67
CA ILE A 25 -7.72 16.00 19.99
C ILE A 25 -8.91 15.21 19.40
N PRO A 26 -8.68 14.34 18.41
CA PRO A 26 -9.74 13.59 17.73
C PRO A 26 -10.68 12.82 18.65
N ILE A 27 -10.15 12.21 19.72
CA ILE A 27 -10.97 11.41 20.65
C ILE A 27 -11.98 12.28 21.42
N ASP A 28 -11.57 13.48 21.86
CA ASP A 28 -12.46 14.42 22.55
C ASP A 28 -13.59 14.91 21.63
N LEU A 29 -13.24 15.16 20.36
CA LEU A 29 -14.21 15.54 19.33
C LEU A 29 -15.24 14.43 19.09
N LEU A 30 -14.81 13.17 19.09
CA LEU A 30 -15.68 11.99 18.95
C LEU A 30 -16.56 11.74 20.17
N LEU A 31 -16.01 11.92 21.38
CA LEU A 31 -16.78 11.83 22.62
C LEU A 31 -17.85 12.91 22.66
N LEU A 32 -17.50 14.14 22.28
CA LEU A 32 -18.45 15.23 22.22
C LEU A 32 -19.53 14.98 21.16
N SER A 33 -19.18 14.49 19.97
CA SER A 33 -20.18 14.18 18.94
C SER A 33 -21.16 13.09 19.35
N ASN A 34 -20.76 12.15 20.21
CA ASN A 34 -21.64 11.11 20.75
C ASN A 34 -22.72 11.62 21.71
N VAL A 35 -22.63 12.87 22.20
CA VAL A 35 -23.62 13.43 23.13
C VAL A 35 -25.01 13.58 22.48
N SER A 36 -25.07 14.04 21.23
CA SER A 36 -26.33 14.16 20.49
C SER A 36 -26.09 14.38 18.99
N LYS A 37 -27.10 14.11 18.17
CA LYS A 37 -27.09 14.46 16.73
C LYS A 37 -26.75 15.94 16.49
N ARG A 38 -27.24 16.84 17.35
CA ARG A 38 -26.97 18.28 17.26
C ARG A 38 -25.49 18.58 17.51
N THR A 39 -24.90 17.93 18.50
CA THR A 39 -23.48 18.08 18.83
C THR A 39 -22.60 17.54 17.70
N MET A 40 -22.92 16.35 17.18
CA MET A 40 -22.24 15.75 16.03
C MET A 40 -22.18 16.69 14.82
N MET A 41 -23.33 17.24 14.42
CA MET A 41 -23.40 18.18 13.29
C MET A 41 -22.58 19.44 13.55
N ARG A 42 -22.59 19.96 14.78
CA ARG A 42 -21.84 21.17 15.17
C ARG A 42 -20.34 20.92 15.16
N VAL A 43 -19.87 19.82 15.76
CA VAL A 43 -18.46 19.42 15.76
C VAL A 43 -17.94 19.28 14.34
N ARG A 44 -18.65 18.50 13.49
CA ARG A 44 -18.29 18.35 12.08
C ARG A 44 -18.18 19.68 11.34
N SER A 45 -19.13 20.59 11.56
CA SER A 45 -19.21 21.88 10.83
C SER A 45 -18.03 22.81 11.12
N VAL A 46 -17.34 22.64 12.24
CA VAL A 46 -16.23 23.51 12.64
C VAL A 46 -14.85 22.91 12.35
N ILE A 47 -14.78 21.61 12.04
CA ILE A 47 -13.52 20.93 11.71
C ILE A 47 -13.15 21.18 10.24
N PRO A 48 -11.96 21.75 9.97
CA PRO A 48 -11.47 21.90 8.60
C PRO A 48 -11.22 20.56 7.92
N ARG A 49 -11.61 20.40 6.66
CA ARG A 49 -11.49 19.12 5.92
C ARG A 49 -10.06 18.56 5.83
N LYS A 50 -9.06 19.44 5.82
CA LYS A 50 -7.64 19.08 5.65
C LYS A 50 -6.87 19.01 6.97
N ARG A 51 -7.56 19.14 8.12
CA ARG A 51 -6.88 19.06 9.43
C ARG A 51 -6.34 17.66 9.66
N PHE A 52 -7.18 16.66 9.43
CA PHE A 52 -6.87 15.28 9.74
C PHE A 52 -6.55 14.46 8.50
N LYS A 53 -5.70 13.44 8.67
CA LYS A 53 -5.62 12.30 7.75
C LYS A 53 -6.05 11.04 8.47
N LEU A 54 -6.92 10.25 7.85
CA LEU A 54 -7.50 9.05 8.45
C LEU A 54 -6.95 7.78 7.78
N LYS A 55 -6.35 6.90 8.57
CA LYS A 55 -5.98 5.54 8.18
C LYS A 55 -6.91 4.55 8.91
N VAL A 56 -7.47 3.60 8.17
CA VAL A 56 -8.38 2.59 8.72
C VAL A 56 -7.75 1.20 8.62
N LEU A 57 -7.87 0.42 9.70
CA LEU A 57 -7.22 -0.88 9.86
C LEU A 57 -8.26 -1.99 10.06
N PHE A 58 -8.46 -2.84 9.05
CA PHE A 58 -9.28 -4.06 9.13
C PHE A 58 -8.41 -5.26 9.50
N TRP A 59 -8.04 -5.29 10.77
CA TRP A 59 -7.31 -6.36 11.44
C TRP A 59 -8.03 -6.64 12.76
N MET A 60 -7.82 -7.80 13.39
CA MET A 60 -8.55 -8.15 14.62
C MET A 60 -8.46 -7.09 15.71
N ASN A 61 -7.35 -6.37 15.78
CA ASN A 61 -7.21 -5.16 16.58
C ASN A 61 -7.63 -3.92 15.76
N SER A 62 -8.88 -3.93 15.28
CA SER A 62 -9.37 -2.91 14.34
C SER A 62 -9.26 -1.51 14.94
N ARG A 63 -8.66 -0.60 14.17
CA ARG A 63 -8.25 0.73 14.63
C ARG A 63 -8.42 1.78 13.53
N ALA A 64 -8.75 2.99 13.94
CA ALA A 64 -8.59 4.19 13.13
C ALA A 64 -7.39 4.98 13.67
N PHE A 65 -6.45 5.31 12.79
CA PHE A 65 -5.34 6.21 13.08
C PHE A 65 -5.65 7.57 12.48
N VAL A 66 -5.70 8.59 13.32
CA VAL A 66 -5.99 9.97 12.92
C VAL A 66 -4.73 10.80 13.10
N LEU A 67 -4.14 11.23 12.01
CA LEU A 67 -3.01 12.16 12.04
C LEU A 67 -3.54 13.60 12.12
N ASP A 68 -3.08 14.36 13.11
CA ASP A 68 -3.28 15.80 13.25
C ASP A 68 -1.91 16.49 13.19
N GLY A 69 -1.53 16.97 12.02
CA GLY A 69 -0.15 17.41 11.77
C GLY A 69 0.85 16.24 11.89
N THR A 70 1.70 16.29 12.92
CA THR A 70 2.71 15.24 13.21
C THR A 70 2.28 14.26 14.29
N GLU A 71 1.18 14.54 14.99
CA GLU A 71 0.67 13.67 16.04
C GLU A 71 -0.27 12.61 15.46
N GLU A 72 -0.13 11.36 15.93
CA GLU A 72 -1.00 10.25 15.56
C GLU A 72 -1.86 9.84 16.77
N HIS A 73 -3.17 9.84 16.58
CA HIS A 73 -4.14 9.38 17.58
C HIS A 73 -4.77 8.06 17.16
N VAL A 74 -4.70 7.07 18.05
CA VAL A 74 -5.28 5.74 17.82
C VAL A 74 -6.67 5.67 18.45
N ILE A 75 -7.67 5.34 17.64
CA ILE A 75 -9.04 5.08 18.08
C ILE A 75 -9.31 3.60 17.86
N GLU A 76 -9.61 2.89 18.94
CA GLU A 76 -10.00 1.50 18.85
C GLU A 76 -11.43 1.37 18.31
N ILE A 77 -11.61 0.46 17.35
CA ILE A 77 -12.92 0.19 16.76
C ILE A 77 -13.51 -1.02 17.46
N GLN A 78 -14.63 -0.79 18.16
CA GLN A 78 -15.33 -1.84 18.86
C GLN A 78 -16.21 -2.64 17.88
N PHE A 79 -16.18 -3.96 18.02
CA PHE A 79 -17.03 -4.91 17.33
C PHE A 79 -17.30 -6.10 18.26
N GLU A 80 -18.44 -6.79 18.10
CA GLU A 80 -18.94 -7.73 19.11
C GLU A 80 -18.01 -8.91 19.38
N GLN A 81 -17.42 -9.47 18.31
CA GLN A 81 -16.48 -10.59 18.44
C GLN A 81 -15.24 -10.24 19.26
N ARG A 82 -14.87 -8.95 19.34
CA ARG A 82 -13.67 -8.49 20.06
C ARG A 82 -13.64 -8.94 21.52
N ASN A 83 -14.82 -8.98 22.15
CA ASN A 83 -14.97 -9.39 23.56
C ASN A 83 -14.85 -10.90 23.78
N ARG A 84 -14.82 -11.70 22.70
CA ARG A 84 -14.69 -13.16 22.73
C ARG A 84 -13.29 -13.64 22.34
N ILE A 85 -12.39 -12.71 22.01
CA ILE A 85 -11.01 -13.03 21.62
C ILE A 85 -10.17 -13.18 22.89
N ASP A 86 -9.45 -14.29 22.96
CA ASP A 86 -8.33 -14.43 23.89
C ASP A 86 -7.10 -13.73 23.28
N TRP A 87 -6.73 -12.60 23.87
CA TRP A 87 -5.63 -11.76 23.38
C TRP A 87 -4.25 -12.29 23.76
N GLU A 88 -4.18 -13.31 24.61
CA GLU A 88 -2.93 -13.96 25.05
C GLU A 88 -2.58 -15.19 24.19
N ASP A 89 -3.50 -15.67 23.35
CA ASP A 89 -3.27 -16.80 22.44
C ASP A 89 -2.81 -16.34 21.05
N ASP A 90 -1.50 -16.45 20.80
CA ASP A 90 -0.88 -16.15 19.50
C ASP A 90 -1.46 -17.00 18.34
N LYS A 91 -1.96 -18.21 18.60
CA LYS A 91 -2.58 -19.04 17.54
C LYS A 91 -3.94 -18.50 17.13
N TYR A 92 -4.63 -17.80 18.03
CA TYR A 92 -5.87 -17.12 17.71
C TYR A 92 -5.62 -16.01 16.69
N PHE A 93 -4.44 -15.36 16.75
CA PHE A 93 -4.10 -14.29 15.81
C PHE A 93 -4.21 -14.74 14.34
N TRP A 94 -3.62 -15.90 14.05
CA TRP A 94 -3.52 -16.43 12.68
C TRP A 94 -4.83 -17.05 12.16
N ASN A 95 -5.68 -17.54 13.06
CA ASN A 95 -6.91 -18.24 12.71
C ASN A 95 -8.17 -17.37 12.78
N PHE A 96 -8.06 -16.16 13.31
CA PHE A 96 -9.20 -15.25 13.45
C PHE A 96 -9.81 -14.90 12.09
N ILE A 97 -11.14 -14.89 12.04
CA ILE A 97 -11.93 -14.43 10.89
C ILE A 97 -13.08 -13.58 11.42
N PHE A 98 -13.28 -12.41 10.82
CA PHE A 98 -14.41 -11.55 11.13
C PHE A 98 -15.73 -12.18 10.68
N GLU A 99 -16.73 -12.14 11.55
CA GLU A 99 -18.12 -12.32 11.17
C GLU A 99 -18.60 -11.13 10.31
N ASP A 100 -19.54 -11.37 9.41
CA ASP A 100 -20.18 -10.34 8.58
C ASP A 100 -20.76 -9.18 9.39
N ILE A 101 -21.28 -9.46 10.61
CA ILE A 101 -21.78 -8.41 11.50
C ILE A 101 -20.64 -7.53 12.02
N SER A 102 -19.48 -8.10 12.33
CA SER A 102 -18.30 -7.35 12.75
C SER A 102 -17.80 -6.45 11.63
N ILE A 103 -17.71 -6.94 10.40
CA ILE A 103 -17.31 -6.11 9.24
C ILE A 103 -18.28 -4.93 9.05
N ARG A 104 -19.59 -5.17 9.15
CA ARG A 104 -20.59 -4.09 9.08
C ARG A 104 -20.40 -3.05 10.18
N ASN A 105 -20.19 -3.49 11.41
CA ASN A 105 -19.99 -2.59 12.55
C ASN A 105 -18.71 -1.76 12.38
N ILE A 106 -17.62 -2.39 11.94
CA ILE A 106 -16.35 -1.72 11.67
C ILE A 106 -16.50 -0.66 10.56
N ILE A 107 -17.13 -1.02 9.44
CA ILE A 107 -17.44 -0.07 8.34
C ILE A 107 -18.23 1.13 8.87
N TRP A 108 -19.30 0.87 9.64
CA TRP A 108 -20.13 1.92 10.20
C TRP A 108 -19.34 2.86 11.13
N MET A 109 -18.45 2.30 11.97
CA MET A 109 -17.59 3.07 12.86
C MET A 109 -16.57 3.91 12.08
N PHE A 110 -15.97 3.39 11.01
CA PHE A 110 -15.09 4.18 10.16
C PHE A 110 -15.82 5.30 9.43
N ASP A 111 -17.04 5.06 8.95
CA ASP A 111 -17.89 6.10 8.37
C ASP A 111 -18.24 7.17 9.39
N TYR A 112 -18.55 6.79 10.63
CA TYR A 112 -18.80 7.72 11.72
C TYR A 112 -17.56 8.59 12.03
N VAL A 113 -16.39 7.98 12.22
CA VAL A 113 -15.13 8.70 12.50
C VAL A 113 -14.81 9.68 11.38
N SER A 114 -14.85 9.22 10.12
CA SER A 114 -14.63 10.06 8.94
C SER A 114 -15.64 11.21 8.85
N TYR A 115 -16.92 10.95 9.13
CA TYR A 115 -17.98 11.95 9.10
C TYR A 115 -17.75 13.05 10.14
N VAL A 116 -17.54 12.67 11.41
CA VAL A 116 -17.37 13.61 12.52
C VAL A 116 -16.12 14.46 12.31
N LEU A 117 -15.01 13.83 11.97
CA LEU A 117 -13.72 14.49 11.77
C LEU A 117 -13.62 15.20 10.42
N ASN A 118 -14.69 15.17 9.61
CA ASN A 118 -14.79 15.84 8.32
C ASN A 118 -13.61 15.53 7.37
N THR A 119 -13.11 14.29 7.40
CA THR A 119 -11.93 13.84 6.64
C THR A 119 -12.27 12.64 5.77
N GLU A 120 -11.68 12.54 4.59
CA GLU A 120 -11.69 11.33 3.78
C GLU A 120 -10.76 10.25 4.36
N ILE A 121 -10.91 9.00 3.90
CA ILE A 121 -10.02 7.90 4.29
C ILE A 121 -8.82 7.94 3.37
N HIS A 122 -7.66 8.25 3.92
CA HIS A 122 -6.43 8.42 3.15
C HIS A 122 -5.68 7.10 2.98
N ARG A 123 -5.79 6.18 3.95
CA ARG A 123 -5.14 4.87 3.88
C ARG A 123 -6.05 3.74 4.35
N LEU A 124 -6.02 2.63 3.63
CA LEU A 124 -6.64 1.36 4.01
C LEU A 124 -5.54 0.34 4.28
N SER A 125 -5.61 -0.35 5.42
CA SER A 125 -4.83 -1.55 5.66
C SER A 125 -5.73 -2.67 6.16
N MET A 126 -5.56 -3.89 5.63
CA MET A 126 -6.35 -5.05 6.05
C MET A 126 -5.54 -6.34 6.00
N SER A 127 -5.95 -7.30 6.83
CA SER A 127 -5.62 -8.72 6.63
C SER A 127 -6.75 -9.37 5.85
N ALA A 128 -6.46 -9.86 4.64
CA ALA A 128 -7.44 -10.53 3.80
C ALA A 128 -7.94 -11.85 4.42
N ASP A 129 -7.09 -12.59 5.12
CA ASP A 129 -7.42 -13.85 5.79
C ASP A 129 -8.39 -13.64 6.96
N GLN A 130 -8.19 -12.55 7.71
CA GLN A 130 -9.12 -12.16 8.77
C GLN A 130 -10.41 -11.58 8.20
N CYS A 131 -10.36 -10.95 7.03
CA CYS A 131 -11.53 -10.43 6.32
C CYS A 131 -12.10 -11.42 5.30
N SER A 132 -11.75 -12.70 5.38
CA SER A 132 -12.09 -13.71 4.38
C SER A 132 -13.60 -13.78 4.13
N GLY A 133 -14.00 -13.75 2.85
CA GLY A 133 -15.39 -13.62 2.38
C GLY A 133 -15.89 -12.17 2.30
N ASN A 134 -15.16 -11.19 2.82
CA ASN A 134 -15.57 -9.79 2.92
C ASN A 134 -14.57 -8.78 2.31
N VAL A 135 -13.43 -9.20 1.77
CA VAL A 135 -12.43 -8.28 1.19
C VAL A 135 -13.05 -7.43 0.07
N LEU A 136 -13.72 -8.07 -0.89
CA LEU A 136 -14.37 -7.36 -2.01
C LEU A 136 -15.46 -6.39 -1.53
N ARG A 137 -16.16 -6.73 -0.44
CA ARG A 137 -17.17 -5.86 0.18
C ARG A 137 -16.53 -4.61 0.78
N ILE A 138 -15.40 -4.75 1.47
CA ILE A 138 -14.66 -3.63 2.06
C ILE A 138 -14.13 -2.71 0.95
N LEU A 139 -13.51 -3.27 -0.09
CA LEU A 139 -13.01 -2.49 -1.23
C LEU A 139 -14.15 -1.80 -1.98
N SER A 140 -15.28 -2.49 -2.17
CA SER A 140 -16.47 -1.91 -2.79
C SER A 140 -17.04 -0.76 -1.96
N TRP A 141 -17.16 -0.91 -0.64
CA TRP A 141 -17.59 0.17 0.25
C TRP A 141 -16.70 1.41 0.08
N LEU A 142 -15.38 1.22 0.09
CA LEU A 142 -14.43 2.31 -0.05
C LEU A 142 -14.56 3.03 -1.40
N ASN A 143 -14.73 2.28 -2.49
CA ASN A 143 -14.95 2.83 -3.83
C ASN A 143 -16.25 3.61 -3.98
N HIS A 144 -17.34 3.15 -3.36
CA HIS A 144 -18.60 3.90 -3.36
C HIS A 144 -18.50 5.18 -2.53
N ARG A 145 -17.63 5.18 -1.51
CA ARG A 145 -17.47 6.27 -0.58
C ARG A 145 -16.67 7.45 -1.15
N GLN A 146 -15.59 7.19 -1.84
CA GLN A 146 -14.65 8.23 -2.28
C GLN A 146 -14.00 7.90 -3.62
N LYS A 147 -13.65 8.95 -4.38
CA LYS A 147 -13.11 8.82 -5.73
C LYS A 147 -11.64 8.42 -5.78
N SER A 148 -10.88 8.69 -4.72
CA SER A 148 -9.45 8.43 -4.66
C SER A 148 -9.01 8.11 -3.25
N ILE A 149 -7.88 7.41 -3.14
CA ILE A 149 -7.21 7.11 -1.88
C ILE A 149 -5.69 7.24 -2.07
N ASP A 150 -4.95 7.51 -0.99
CA ASP A 150 -3.50 7.64 -1.09
C ASP A 150 -2.86 6.25 -1.04
N ASP A 151 -3.19 5.43 -0.04
CA ASP A 151 -2.60 4.10 0.14
C ASP A 151 -3.61 2.97 0.36
N VAL A 152 -3.32 1.81 -0.24
CA VAL A 152 -4.02 0.54 0.01
C VAL A 152 -3.00 -0.54 0.31
N ASN A 153 -3.15 -1.18 1.47
CA ASN A 153 -2.30 -2.28 1.94
C ASN A 153 -3.14 -3.51 2.28
N ILE A 154 -2.95 -4.61 1.56
CA ILE A 154 -3.66 -5.86 1.78
C ILE A 154 -2.62 -6.95 2.04
N ASP A 155 -2.61 -7.49 3.25
CA ASP A 155 -1.70 -8.56 3.66
C ASP A 155 -2.45 -9.85 3.91
N PHE A 156 -1.73 -10.98 3.86
CA PHE A 156 -2.18 -12.30 4.29
C PHE A 156 -3.47 -12.73 3.60
N ASN A 157 -3.39 -13.13 2.33
CA ASN A 157 -4.54 -13.71 1.63
C ASN A 157 -4.23 -15.14 1.18
N THR A 158 -4.39 -16.08 2.08
CA THR A 158 -4.24 -17.50 1.81
C THR A 158 -5.53 -18.14 1.31
N LYS A 159 -6.68 -17.45 1.42
CA LYS A 159 -8.02 -18.04 1.23
C LYS A 159 -8.80 -17.54 0.02
N GLU A 160 -8.60 -16.31 -0.44
CA GLU A 160 -9.37 -15.69 -1.53
C GLU A 160 -8.57 -15.58 -2.85
N ASP A 161 -9.29 -15.56 -3.96
CA ASP A 161 -8.70 -15.32 -5.28
C ASP A 161 -8.25 -13.86 -5.45
N ILE A 162 -6.97 -13.68 -5.75
CA ILE A 162 -6.33 -12.37 -5.91
C ILE A 162 -6.84 -11.59 -7.12
N ALA A 163 -7.34 -12.28 -8.15
CA ALA A 163 -7.69 -11.64 -9.41
C ALA A 163 -8.79 -10.59 -9.24
N ASP A 164 -9.80 -10.88 -8.42
CA ASP A 164 -10.90 -9.95 -8.15
C ASP A 164 -10.45 -8.76 -7.29
N ILE A 165 -9.53 -9.00 -6.35
CA ILE A 165 -8.93 -7.96 -5.50
C ILE A 165 -8.13 -6.98 -6.37
N ILE A 166 -7.22 -7.49 -7.22
CA ILE A 166 -6.42 -6.66 -8.11
C ILE A 166 -7.32 -5.92 -9.10
N SER A 167 -8.36 -6.57 -9.62
CA SER A 167 -9.34 -5.94 -10.52
C SER A 167 -10.04 -4.75 -9.86
N LEU A 168 -10.48 -4.90 -8.61
CA LEU A 168 -11.06 -3.80 -7.85
C LEU A 168 -10.04 -2.71 -7.58
N CYS A 169 -8.84 -3.06 -7.12
CA CYS A 169 -7.75 -2.11 -6.86
C CYS A 169 -7.36 -1.30 -8.10
N LYS A 170 -7.35 -1.93 -9.29
CA LYS A 170 -7.12 -1.25 -10.58
C LYS A 170 -8.16 -0.16 -10.86
N ASN A 171 -9.41 -0.38 -10.48
CA ASN A 171 -10.49 0.58 -10.70
C ASN A 171 -10.49 1.69 -9.63
N MET A 172 -9.68 1.56 -8.58
CA MET A 172 -9.48 2.61 -7.58
C MET A 172 -8.44 3.61 -8.10
N ASN A 173 -8.69 4.91 -7.88
CA ASN A 173 -7.67 5.93 -8.07
C ASN A 173 -6.74 5.98 -6.84
N ILE A 174 -5.75 5.08 -6.80
CA ILE A 174 -4.73 4.98 -5.75
C ILE A 174 -3.55 5.88 -6.15
N LYS A 175 -3.25 6.90 -5.34
CA LYS A 175 -2.26 7.94 -5.70
C LYS A 175 -0.84 7.55 -5.34
N GLU A 176 -0.63 7.04 -4.12
CA GLU A 176 0.71 6.88 -3.55
C GLU A 176 1.14 5.41 -3.58
N CYS A 177 0.44 4.50 -2.91
CA CYS A 177 0.91 3.12 -2.76
C CYS A 177 -0.20 2.07 -2.89
N LEU A 178 0.06 1.04 -3.70
CA LEU A 178 -0.63 -0.24 -3.64
C LEU A 178 0.34 -1.32 -3.16
N ASN A 179 0.08 -1.86 -1.98
CA ASN A 179 0.82 -3.00 -1.42
C ASN A 179 -0.11 -4.20 -1.24
N ILE A 180 0.22 -5.31 -1.88
CA ILE A 180 -0.52 -6.57 -1.81
C ILE A 180 0.51 -7.68 -1.55
N ALA A 181 0.52 -8.29 -0.37
CA ALA A 181 1.54 -9.27 0.01
C ALA A 181 1.04 -10.51 0.78
N ASN A 182 1.82 -11.59 0.72
CA ASN A 182 1.55 -12.89 1.37
C ASN A 182 0.29 -13.60 0.84
N PHE A 183 0.15 -13.71 -0.48
CA PHE A 183 -1.00 -14.35 -1.13
C PHE A 183 -0.72 -15.81 -1.50
N SER A 184 -1.69 -16.71 -1.35
CA SER A 184 -1.61 -18.08 -1.87
C SER A 184 -1.73 -18.12 -3.41
N LYS A 185 -1.48 -19.29 -4.01
CA LYS A 185 -1.61 -19.47 -5.47
C LYS A 185 -3.07 -19.21 -5.87
N SER A 186 -3.31 -18.27 -6.78
CA SER A 186 -4.65 -18.16 -7.36
C SER A 186 -4.94 -19.32 -8.30
N HIS A 187 -6.21 -19.71 -8.32
CA HIS A 187 -6.74 -20.84 -9.07
C HIS A 187 -7.36 -20.42 -10.41
N MET A 188 -7.38 -19.12 -10.74
CA MET A 188 -8.05 -18.59 -11.93
C MET A 188 -7.07 -17.98 -12.94
N GLY A 189 -7.04 -18.59 -14.13
CA GLY A 189 -6.17 -18.21 -15.25
C GLY A 189 -6.67 -17.05 -16.13
N LYS A 190 -7.37 -16.06 -15.57
CA LYS A 190 -7.79 -14.89 -16.36
C LYS A 190 -6.71 -13.84 -16.34
N LYS A 191 -6.00 -13.67 -17.46
CA LYS A 191 -5.05 -12.56 -17.65
C LYS A 191 -5.74 -11.23 -17.34
N LEU A 192 -5.22 -10.52 -16.36
CA LEU A 192 -5.56 -9.13 -16.14
C LEU A 192 -4.68 -8.33 -17.11
N ASN A 193 -5.22 -7.29 -17.73
CA ASN A 193 -4.40 -6.29 -18.43
C ASN A 193 -4.42 -5.02 -17.59
N PRO A 194 -3.74 -4.98 -16.43
CA PRO A 194 -3.72 -3.79 -15.59
C PRO A 194 -2.85 -2.70 -16.21
N LYS A 195 -3.19 -1.45 -15.90
CA LYS A 195 -2.34 -0.30 -16.14
C LYS A 195 -2.25 0.45 -14.81
N PHE A 196 -1.09 0.41 -14.18
CA PHE A 196 -0.88 1.04 -12.88
C PHE A 196 -0.15 2.37 -13.05
N GLU A 197 -0.71 3.41 -12.45
CA GLU A 197 -0.17 4.76 -12.45
C GLU A 197 -0.21 5.29 -11.01
N MET A 198 0.89 5.10 -10.26
CA MET A 198 1.01 5.46 -8.84
C MET A 198 2.49 5.58 -8.47
N ASP A 199 2.83 6.09 -7.29
CA ASP A 199 4.25 6.21 -6.93
C ASP A 199 4.88 4.84 -6.61
N ASN A 200 4.15 3.97 -5.91
CA ASN A 200 4.68 2.74 -5.37
C ASN A 200 3.75 1.55 -5.63
N LEU A 201 4.27 0.52 -6.32
CA LEU A 201 3.54 -0.69 -6.64
C LEU A 201 4.27 -1.92 -6.10
N TRP A 202 3.61 -2.63 -5.19
CA TRP A 202 4.12 -3.83 -4.56
C TRP A 202 3.11 -4.95 -4.63
N LEU A 203 3.44 -5.98 -5.41
CA LEU A 203 2.57 -7.15 -5.61
C LEU A 203 3.39 -8.42 -5.35
N HIS A 204 3.21 -8.99 -4.18
CA HIS A 204 3.89 -10.19 -3.70
C HIS A 204 2.89 -11.34 -3.61
N ALA A 205 2.58 -11.92 -4.76
CA ALA A 205 1.68 -13.06 -4.91
C ALA A 205 2.36 -14.23 -5.63
N TYR A 206 1.93 -15.46 -5.35
CA TYR A 206 2.38 -16.62 -6.14
C TYR A 206 1.73 -16.61 -7.53
N ASN A 207 2.51 -17.00 -8.56
CA ASN A 207 2.08 -17.08 -9.97
C ASN A 207 1.65 -15.74 -10.60
N LEU A 208 2.24 -14.61 -10.18
CA LEU A 208 1.90 -13.28 -10.68
C LEU A 208 2.03 -13.13 -12.21
N ASP A 209 2.90 -13.94 -12.82
CA ASP A 209 3.09 -14.08 -14.26
C ASP A 209 1.85 -14.57 -15.04
N GLN A 210 0.86 -15.15 -14.37
CA GLN A 210 -0.43 -15.49 -15.00
C GLN A 210 -1.30 -14.25 -15.24
N TRP A 211 -1.09 -13.17 -14.48
CA TRP A 211 -1.92 -11.96 -14.53
C TRP A 211 -1.18 -10.73 -15.02
N ILE A 212 0.14 -10.66 -14.84
CA ILE A 212 0.95 -9.51 -15.24
C ILE A 212 2.00 -10.00 -16.23
N THR A 213 1.90 -9.51 -17.46
CA THR A 213 2.88 -9.77 -18.51
C THR A 213 4.01 -8.74 -18.46
N LEU A 214 5.12 -9.03 -19.13
CA LEU A 214 6.20 -8.07 -19.29
C LEU A 214 5.74 -6.79 -19.99
N ASP A 215 4.83 -6.89 -20.98
CA ASP A 215 4.26 -5.75 -21.67
C ASP A 215 3.47 -4.85 -20.71
N ASN A 216 2.73 -5.42 -19.77
CA ASN A 216 2.06 -4.63 -18.73
C ASN A 216 3.08 -3.86 -17.87
N ILE A 217 4.18 -4.51 -17.47
CA ILE A 217 5.22 -3.87 -16.66
C ILE A 217 5.85 -2.71 -17.42
N MET A 218 6.14 -2.87 -18.71
CA MET A 218 6.69 -1.80 -19.57
C MET A 218 5.73 -0.61 -19.73
N ASP A 219 4.42 -0.85 -19.60
CA ASP A 219 3.37 0.18 -19.68
C ASP A 219 3.06 0.86 -18.33
N PHE A 220 3.58 0.33 -17.20
CA PHE A 220 3.34 0.94 -15.89
C PHE A 220 3.99 2.31 -15.78
N ASN A 221 3.29 3.24 -15.12
CA ASN A 221 3.76 4.58 -14.85
C ASN A 221 4.01 4.76 -13.34
N CYS A 222 4.98 3.99 -12.81
CA CYS A 222 5.31 3.96 -11.39
C CYS A 222 6.73 4.45 -11.10
N ILE A 223 6.99 4.93 -9.87
CA ILE A 223 8.35 5.31 -9.43
C ILE A 223 9.09 4.09 -8.89
N HIS A 224 8.43 3.31 -8.01
CA HIS A 224 8.99 2.09 -7.43
C HIS A 224 8.08 0.91 -7.76
N ILE A 225 8.66 -0.14 -8.33
CA ILE A 225 7.97 -1.37 -8.72
C ILE A 225 8.70 -2.53 -8.03
N ASP A 226 8.03 -3.29 -7.18
CA ASP A 226 8.55 -4.58 -6.69
C ASP A 226 7.48 -5.66 -6.79
N LEU A 227 7.73 -6.59 -7.70
CA LEU A 227 6.78 -7.62 -8.10
C LEU A 227 7.45 -8.98 -7.94
N LYS A 228 6.72 -9.96 -7.41
CA LYS A 228 7.27 -11.28 -7.10
C LYS A 228 6.68 -12.37 -7.98
N SER A 229 7.41 -13.47 -8.11
CA SER A 229 6.95 -14.69 -8.79
C SER A 229 6.72 -14.55 -10.30
N PHE A 230 7.75 -14.13 -11.06
CA PHE A 230 7.73 -14.24 -12.53
C PHE A 230 8.63 -15.32 -13.11
N SER A 231 8.23 -15.88 -14.25
CA SER A 231 8.98 -16.87 -15.00
C SER A 231 9.61 -16.28 -16.28
N PHE A 232 9.88 -14.97 -16.29
CA PHE A 232 10.54 -14.30 -17.42
C PHE A 232 11.95 -14.84 -17.62
N THR A 233 12.30 -15.06 -18.88
CA THR A 233 13.62 -15.55 -19.30
C THR A 233 14.64 -14.43 -19.43
N SER A 234 15.92 -14.78 -19.60
CA SER A 234 16.97 -13.80 -19.94
C SER A 234 16.63 -13.00 -21.20
N SER A 235 15.99 -13.64 -22.20
CA SER A 235 15.55 -12.98 -23.44
C SER A 235 14.41 -11.99 -23.20
N ASP A 236 13.46 -12.33 -22.34
CA ASP A 236 12.38 -11.43 -21.93
C ASP A 236 12.95 -10.20 -21.21
N MET A 237 13.89 -10.42 -20.29
CA MET A 237 14.53 -9.32 -19.56
C MET A 237 15.45 -8.49 -20.45
N ASN A 238 16.13 -9.08 -21.44
CA ASN A 238 16.85 -8.33 -22.47
C ASN A 238 15.90 -7.40 -23.26
N ARG A 239 14.71 -7.90 -23.63
CA ARG A 239 13.66 -7.09 -24.27
C ARG A 239 13.22 -5.93 -23.36
N TYR A 240 13.04 -6.18 -22.06
CA TYR A 240 12.73 -5.15 -21.08
C TYR A 240 13.81 -4.07 -21.00
N LEU A 241 15.08 -4.45 -20.85
CA LEU A 241 16.20 -3.51 -20.76
C LEU A 241 16.30 -2.66 -22.03
N LYS A 242 16.17 -3.27 -23.21
CA LYS A 242 16.10 -2.53 -24.49
C LYS A 242 14.92 -1.56 -24.52
N ALA A 243 13.75 -1.94 -24.02
CA ALA A 243 12.59 -1.05 -23.96
C ALA A 243 12.83 0.13 -23.00
N TRP A 244 13.46 -0.11 -21.84
CA TRP A 244 13.79 0.94 -20.88
C TRP A 244 14.82 1.92 -21.45
N ILE A 245 15.85 1.42 -22.14
CA ILE A 245 16.83 2.24 -22.87
C ILE A 245 16.14 3.16 -23.89
N ASN A 246 15.05 2.67 -24.50
CA ASN A 246 14.23 3.42 -25.46
C ASN A 246 13.14 4.29 -24.79
N GLY A 247 13.09 4.38 -23.46
CA GLY A 247 12.25 5.32 -22.73
C GLY A 247 10.98 4.73 -22.08
N CYS A 248 10.79 3.40 -22.06
CA CYS A 248 9.71 2.83 -21.26
C CYS A 248 9.94 3.08 -19.75
N ASN A 249 8.86 3.07 -18.96
CA ASN A 249 8.89 3.37 -17.52
C ASN A 249 9.70 4.63 -17.14
N PHE A 250 9.48 5.77 -17.81
CA PHE A 250 10.27 6.99 -17.62
C PHE A 250 10.38 7.48 -16.16
N ARG A 251 9.30 7.35 -15.36
CA ARG A 251 9.29 7.73 -13.94
C ARG A 251 9.97 6.72 -13.00
N MET A 252 10.27 5.51 -13.48
CA MET A 252 10.80 4.44 -12.64
C MET A 252 12.21 4.77 -12.17
N LYS A 253 12.38 4.69 -10.85
CA LYS A 253 13.67 4.80 -10.15
C LYS A 253 14.11 3.47 -9.55
N TYR A 254 13.17 2.57 -9.28
CA TYR A 254 13.45 1.24 -8.75
C TYR A 254 12.54 0.19 -9.37
N LEU A 255 13.14 -0.91 -9.80
CA LEU A 255 12.48 -2.13 -10.20
C LEU A 255 13.07 -3.30 -9.42
N SER A 256 12.23 -4.15 -8.86
CA SER A 256 12.59 -5.48 -8.38
C SER A 256 11.62 -6.52 -8.92
N LEU A 257 12.19 -7.57 -9.51
CA LEU A 257 11.44 -8.73 -10.01
C LEU A 257 12.05 -10.00 -9.43
N ASP A 258 11.24 -10.86 -8.82
CA ASP A 258 11.72 -12.20 -8.45
C ASP A 258 11.66 -13.14 -9.66
N LEU A 259 12.85 -13.51 -10.14
CA LEU A 259 13.07 -14.27 -11.37
C LEU A 259 13.94 -15.50 -11.11
N ARG A 260 13.89 -16.49 -11.99
CA ARG A 260 14.93 -17.53 -12.04
C ARG A 260 16.30 -16.92 -12.38
N PRO A 261 17.42 -17.62 -12.10
CA PRO A 261 18.74 -17.16 -12.52
C PRO A 261 18.77 -16.78 -14.00
N LEU A 262 19.25 -15.57 -14.28
CA LEU A 262 19.39 -15.05 -15.63
C LEU A 262 20.80 -15.29 -16.15
N ASP A 263 20.89 -15.64 -17.43
CA ASP A 263 22.16 -15.69 -18.15
C ASP A 263 22.56 -14.26 -18.53
N HIS A 264 23.66 -13.79 -17.95
CA HIS A 264 24.15 -12.43 -18.15
C HIS A 264 24.44 -12.11 -19.61
N LYS A 265 25.00 -13.06 -20.37
CA LYS A 265 25.35 -12.85 -21.79
C LYS A 265 24.11 -12.67 -22.64
N ILE A 266 23.05 -13.43 -22.38
CA ILE A 266 21.76 -13.26 -23.07
C ILE A 266 21.09 -11.95 -22.63
N LEU A 267 21.17 -11.63 -21.34
CA LEU A 267 20.57 -10.43 -20.76
C LEU A 267 21.14 -9.14 -21.37
N THR A 268 22.45 -9.10 -21.65
CA THR A 268 23.15 -7.92 -22.21
C THR A 268 23.34 -7.96 -23.72
N ASP A 269 22.83 -8.97 -24.42
CA ASP A 269 23.01 -9.11 -25.87
C ASP A 269 22.47 -7.89 -26.64
N GLY A 270 23.34 -7.26 -27.43
CA GLY A 270 23.02 -6.05 -28.19
C GLY A 270 22.75 -4.81 -27.33
N ILE A 271 23.26 -4.76 -26.10
CA ILE A 271 23.21 -3.59 -25.20
C ILE A 271 24.65 -3.17 -24.89
N GLU A 272 24.93 -1.87 -24.95
CA GLU A 272 26.18 -1.31 -24.44
C GLU A 272 26.11 -1.26 -22.91
N VAL A 273 27.02 -1.98 -22.25
CA VAL A 273 27.05 -2.13 -20.80
C VAL A 273 28.42 -1.78 -20.24
N GLU A 274 28.45 -1.27 -19.02
CA GLU A 274 29.67 -1.07 -18.23
C GLU A 274 29.58 -1.93 -16.96
N GLU A 275 30.53 -2.85 -16.77
CA GLU A 275 30.57 -3.68 -15.56
C GLU A 275 31.19 -2.89 -14.40
N VAL A 276 30.43 -2.77 -13.32
CA VAL A 276 30.84 -2.05 -12.12
C VAL A 276 31.51 -3.02 -11.15
N ASN A 277 32.72 -2.68 -10.71
CA ASN A 277 33.46 -3.48 -9.76
C ASN A 277 32.73 -3.57 -8.41
N ALA A 278 32.71 -4.74 -7.77
CA ALA A 278 32.05 -4.98 -6.48
C ALA A 278 32.54 -4.09 -5.33
N SER A 279 33.75 -3.51 -5.44
CA SER A 279 34.26 -2.50 -4.48
C SER A 279 33.53 -1.16 -4.53
N ILE A 280 32.81 -0.86 -5.62
CA ILE A 280 31.99 0.33 -5.76
C ILE A 280 30.60 0.02 -5.21
N VAL A 281 30.22 0.74 -4.16
CA VAL A 281 28.93 0.57 -3.49
C VAL A 281 28.06 1.78 -3.75
N ARG A 282 26.89 1.57 -4.36
CA ARG A 282 25.85 2.62 -4.53
C ARG A 282 24.64 2.27 -3.70
N SER A 283 23.95 3.29 -3.17
CA SER A 283 22.76 3.09 -2.35
C SER A 283 21.62 3.99 -2.80
N TYR A 284 20.42 3.43 -2.88
CA TYR A 284 19.21 4.15 -3.24
C TYR A 284 18.17 4.04 -2.13
N ARG A 285 17.73 5.18 -1.60
CA ARG A 285 16.72 5.22 -0.54
C ARG A 285 15.32 5.14 -1.15
N ILE A 286 14.61 4.08 -0.83
CA ILE A 286 13.20 3.88 -1.16
C ILE A 286 12.38 4.34 0.06
N PRO A 287 11.56 5.41 -0.02
CA PRO A 287 10.93 6.03 1.16
C PRO A 287 10.09 5.08 2.02
N ILE A 288 9.50 4.09 1.37
CA ILE A 288 8.58 3.10 1.93
C ILE A 288 9.30 1.87 2.52
N LEU A 289 10.60 1.69 2.25
CA LEU A 289 11.40 0.61 2.83
C LEU A 289 12.17 1.10 4.06
N ARG A 290 12.41 0.20 5.03
CA ARG A 290 13.19 0.51 6.24
C ARG A 290 14.67 0.80 5.97
N GLY A 291 15.22 0.33 4.85
CA GLY A 291 16.62 0.48 4.50
C GLY A 291 16.81 0.80 3.02
N PRO A 292 18.00 1.29 2.64
CA PRO A 292 18.31 1.55 1.24
C PRO A 292 18.45 0.24 0.45
N CYS A 293 18.18 0.31 -0.85
CA CYS A 293 18.65 -0.71 -1.77
C CYS A 293 20.13 -0.47 -2.04
N VAL A 294 20.97 -1.44 -1.68
CA VAL A 294 22.43 -1.37 -1.86
C VAL A 294 22.83 -2.21 -3.07
N PHE A 295 23.69 -1.65 -3.91
CA PHE A 295 24.34 -2.30 -5.04
C PHE A 295 25.84 -2.34 -4.76
N GLU A 296 26.41 -3.55 -4.78
CA GLU A 296 27.85 -3.80 -4.68
C GLU A 296 28.30 -4.27 -6.07
N GLY A 297 28.81 -3.35 -6.89
CA GLY A 297 29.01 -3.59 -8.32
C GLY A 297 27.70 -3.54 -9.12
N GLY A 298 27.55 -4.48 -10.05
CA GLY A 298 26.41 -4.58 -10.97
C GLY A 298 26.77 -4.15 -12.39
N THR A 299 25.76 -3.99 -13.22
CA THR A 299 25.94 -3.67 -14.65
C THR A 299 25.21 -2.37 -14.98
N ASP A 300 25.98 -1.38 -15.42
CA ASP A 300 25.49 -0.07 -15.81
C ASP A 300 25.01 -0.07 -17.27
N ILE A 301 23.87 0.57 -17.51
CA ILE A 301 23.32 0.88 -18.82
C ILE A 301 22.91 2.35 -18.90
N LEU A 302 22.95 2.89 -20.11
CA LEU A 302 22.52 4.24 -20.43
C LEU A 302 21.29 4.19 -21.32
N SER A 303 20.25 4.91 -20.93
CA SER A 303 19.11 5.18 -21.81
C SER A 303 19.46 6.23 -22.86
N LYS A 304 18.66 6.31 -23.93
CA LYS A 304 18.84 7.29 -25.01
C LYS A 304 18.71 8.74 -24.56
N ASP A 305 18.03 8.98 -23.45
CA ASP A 305 17.90 10.29 -22.82
C ASP A 305 19.03 10.61 -21.82
N GLY A 306 20.04 9.73 -21.69
CA GLY A 306 21.24 9.96 -20.88
C GLY A 306 21.13 9.51 -19.42
N ARG A 307 20.00 8.93 -18.99
CA ARG A 307 19.86 8.41 -17.61
C ARG A 307 20.67 7.14 -17.44
N ARG A 308 21.43 7.07 -16.35
CA ARG A 308 22.16 5.87 -15.94
C ARG A 308 21.28 4.98 -15.07
N ALA A 309 21.30 3.69 -15.33
CA ALA A 309 20.76 2.70 -14.42
C ALA A 309 21.76 1.57 -14.16
N THR A 310 21.74 1.03 -12.95
CA THR A 310 22.49 -0.19 -12.59
C THR A 310 21.48 -1.30 -12.35
N PHE A 311 21.74 -2.48 -12.91
CA PHE A 311 21.01 -3.69 -12.54
C PHE A 311 21.92 -4.79 -12.01
N GLN A 312 21.36 -5.69 -11.22
CA GLN A 312 22.04 -6.88 -10.71
C GLN A 312 21.03 -7.97 -10.34
N GLN A 313 21.47 -9.22 -10.38
CA GLN A 313 20.76 -10.34 -9.74
C GLN A 313 21.75 -11.08 -8.85
N ILE A 314 21.56 -10.98 -7.53
CA ILE A 314 22.44 -11.67 -6.57
C ILE A 314 21.93 -13.10 -6.42
N ILE A 315 22.74 -14.05 -6.88
CA ILE A 315 22.46 -15.49 -6.81
C ILE A 315 23.32 -16.10 -5.70
N ASP A 316 22.68 -16.85 -4.82
CA ASP A 316 23.35 -17.66 -3.81
C ASP A 316 23.91 -18.94 -4.47
N ARG A 317 25.23 -19.16 -4.39
CA ARG A 317 25.94 -20.19 -5.16
C ARG A 317 25.68 -21.62 -4.66
N ASP A 318 25.15 -21.80 -3.45
CA ASP A 318 24.92 -23.11 -2.83
C ASP A 318 23.53 -23.69 -3.13
N TYR A 319 22.94 -23.32 -4.25
CA TYR A 319 21.53 -23.56 -4.52
C TYR A 319 21.28 -24.78 -5.42
N LEU A 320 20.53 -25.76 -4.90
CA LEU A 320 20.27 -27.07 -5.53
C LEU A 320 18.85 -27.27 -6.10
N ASP A 321 17.91 -26.39 -5.78
CA ASP A 321 16.53 -26.51 -6.30
C ASP A 321 16.45 -25.77 -7.66
N SER A 322 15.52 -26.10 -8.55
CA SER A 322 15.38 -25.41 -9.85
C SER A 322 14.31 -24.31 -9.85
N ASP A 323 13.54 -24.19 -8.76
CA ASP A 323 12.36 -23.31 -8.70
C ASP A 323 12.52 -22.03 -7.86
N ARG A 324 13.58 -21.89 -7.05
CA ARG A 324 13.90 -20.65 -6.33
C ARG A 324 14.18 -19.53 -7.31
N ARG A 325 13.74 -18.37 -6.85
CA ARG A 325 13.83 -17.11 -7.56
C ARG A 325 14.73 -16.19 -6.77
N PHE A 326 15.43 -15.35 -7.50
CA PHE A 326 16.35 -14.34 -7.00
C PHE A 326 15.87 -12.99 -7.49
N SER A 327 15.96 -11.99 -6.61
CA SER A 327 15.55 -10.62 -6.93
C SER A 327 16.52 -10.05 -7.96
N PHE A 328 16.04 -9.87 -9.19
CA PHE A 328 16.61 -8.96 -10.17
C PHE A 328 16.25 -7.55 -9.75
N LYS A 329 17.24 -6.70 -9.50
CA LYS A 329 17.04 -5.31 -9.08
C LYS A 329 17.64 -4.37 -10.10
N MET A 330 16.96 -3.27 -10.35
CA MET A 330 17.44 -2.19 -11.19
C MET A 330 17.11 -0.85 -10.53
N VAL A 331 18.08 0.06 -10.51
CA VAL A 331 17.91 1.44 -10.04
C VAL A 331 18.31 2.39 -11.16
N ALA A 332 17.43 3.35 -11.47
CA ALA A 332 17.78 4.49 -12.31
C ALA A 332 18.23 5.64 -11.41
N TRP A 333 19.49 6.05 -11.58
CA TRP A 333 20.12 7.04 -10.72
C TRP A 333 19.68 8.46 -11.12
N PRO A 334 19.44 9.35 -10.15
CA PRO A 334 19.24 10.76 -10.45
C PRO A 334 20.50 11.35 -11.11
N GLU A 335 20.33 12.32 -12.01
CA GLU A 335 21.44 12.97 -12.75
C GLU A 335 22.53 13.56 -11.82
N ASP A 336 22.19 13.86 -10.56
CA ASP A 336 23.07 14.50 -9.58
C ASP A 336 23.65 13.54 -8.51
N GLY A 337 23.56 12.22 -8.69
CA GLY A 337 24.01 11.24 -7.69
C GLY A 337 25.36 10.59 -7.99
N GLN A 338 26.46 11.30 -7.75
CA GLN A 338 27.78 10.69 -7.53
C GLN A 338 27.89 10.07 -6.14
#